data_AF-A0A7Y4VQ18-F1
#
_entry.id   AF-A0A7Y4VQ18-F1
#
_cell.length_a   1.000
_cell.length_b   1.000
_cell.length_c   1.000
_cell.angle_alpha   90.00
_cell.angle_beta   90.00
_cell.angle_gamma   90.00
#
_symmetry.space_group_name_H-M   'P 1'
#
loop_
_entity.id
_entity.type
_entity.pdbx_description
1 polymer ?
#
loop_
_entity_poly.entity_id
_entity_poly.type
_entity_poly.pdbx_seq_one_letter_code
_entity_poly.pdbx_strand_id
1 'polypeptide(L)'
;MQPSTETTVAPAAARRTRRNFLVSPSFQWRYVGIAVAGVFVISELMTLLLFSLLHQQAKARAFGPGVGHAWENTLVMILAAFSFAAVMGLAFGVWTVFVTHRIAGPLYVVEQHLRELGQGRFPRRRDLRRKDEFKAFYDTFWWAMESVRARHNEQLSAMAKLVELASSAHDGTDDARRRALSMIASDLDGLRWEIIRDLGITGPTALKASDTDGARRAGDAAGPAVSPRRPEAQSVLNDASGM
;
A
#
# COMPACT_ATOMS: atom_id res chain seq x y z
N MET A 1 68.20 -11.24 -0.84
CA MET A 1 66.92 -11.84 -0.41
C MET A 1 65.94 -10.68 -0.24
N GLN A 2 65.12 -10.42 -1.27
CA GLN A 2 64.10 -9.35 -1.23
C GLN A 2 62.79 -9.98 -0.71
N PRO A 3 62.10 -9.38 0.28
CA PRO A 3 60.80 -9.87 0.70
C PRO A 3 59.72 -9.41 -0.30
N SER A 4 58.89 -10.37 -0.68
CA SER A 4 57.86 -10.34 -1.70
C SER A 4 56.79 -9.27 -1.46
N THR A 5 56.38 -8.59 -2.52
CA THR A 5 55.21 -7.70 -2.56
C THR A 5 53.93 -8.53 -2.40
N GLU A 6 53.28 -8.44 -1.24
CA GLU A 6 51.90 -8.90 -1.06
C GLU A 6 50.96 -8.02 -1.89
N THR A 7 50.45 -8.59 -2.98
CA THR A 7 49.34 -8.01 -3.72
C THR A 7 48.08 -8.18 -2.88
N THR A 8 47.67 -7.12 -2.19
CA THR A 8 46.37 -7.05 -1.51
C THR A 8 45.28 -7.08 -2.58
N VAL A 9 44.65 -8.24 -2.74
CA VAL A 9 43.53 -8.43 -3.65
C VAL A 9 42.30 -7.75 -3.03
N ALA A 10 41.87 -6.65 -3.63
CA ALA A 10 40.64 -5.94 -3.24
C ALA A 10 39.43 -6.91 -3.30
N PRO A 11 38.51 -6.86 -2.32
CA PRO A 11 37.35 -7.74 -2.34
C PRO A 11 36.44 -7.38 -3.50
N ALA A 12 36.23 -8.35 -4.39
CA ALA A 12 35.31 -8.24 -5.52
C ALA A 12 33.92 -7.81 -5.03
N ALA A 13 33.42 -6.71 -5.59
CA ALA A 13 32.13 -6.12 -5.27
C ALA A 13 31.02 -7.17 -5.40
N ALA A 14 30.38 -7.49 -4.26
CA ALA A 14 29.24 -8.38 -4.21
C ALA A 14 28.09 -7.81 -5.06
N ARG A 15 27.88 -8.40 -6.22
CA ARG A 15 26.76 -8.13 -7.13
C ARG A 15 25.46 -8.51 -6.40
N ARG A 16 24.81 -7.56 -5.73
CA ARG A 16 23.49 -7.76 -5.09
C ARG A 16 22.42 -7.96 -6.17
N THR A 17 22.17 -9.21 -6.51
CA THR A 17 21.04 -9.64 -7.35
C THR A 17 19.95 -10.24 -6.47
N ARG A 18 18.89 -9.48 -6.19
CA ARG A 18 17.53 -9.97 -5.86
C ARG A 18 16.57 -8.86 -6.32
N ARG A 19 15.97 -8.89 -7.52
CA ARG A 19 14.97 -9.84 -8.05
C ARG A 19 13.87 -10.14 -7.03
N ASN A 20 12.99 -9.16 -6.83
CA ASN A 20 11.57 -9.42 -6.57
C ASN A 20 10.77 -8.18 -7.03
N PHE A 21 10.32 -8.20 -8.28
CA PHE A 21 9.62 -7.10 -8.94
C PHE A 21 8.12 -7.40 -9.14
N LEU A 22 7.58 -8.35 -8.38
CA LEU A 22 6.19 -8.78 -8.42
C LEU A 22 5.66 -8.78 -6.99
N VAL A 23 5.22 -7.62 -6.56
CA VAL A 23 4.73 -7.41 -5.20
C VAL A 23 3.25 -7.76 -5.05
N SER A 24 2.44 -7.65 -6.10
CA SER A 24 1.01 -7.96 -5.98
C SER A 24 0.39 -8.39 -7.32
N PRO A 25 0.71 -9.60 -7.81
CA PRO A 25 0.03 -10.14 -8.98
C PRO A 25 -1.50 -10.18 -8.80
N SER A 26 -2.00 -10.35 -7.57
CA SER A 26 -3.44 -10.39 -7.27
C SER A 26 -4.19 -9.07 -7.54
N PHE A 27 -3.57 -7.92 -7.28
CA PHE A 27 -4.19 -6.62 -7.56
C PHE A 27 -4.26 -6.39 -9.07
N GLN A 28 -3.18 -6.70 -9.79
CA GLN A 28 -3.08 -6.44 -11.23
C GLN A 28 -4.10 -7.25 -12.04
N TRP A 29 -4.24 -8.55 -11.77
CA TRP A 29 -5.16 -9.40 -12.53
C TRP A 29 -6.63 -9.01 -12.39
N ARG A 30 -7.03 -8.48 -11.22
CA ARG A 30 -8.41 -8.05 -11.00
C ARG A 30 -8.78 -6.87 -11.91
N TYR A 31 -7.93 -5.85 -11.99
CA TYR A 31 -8.20 -4.66 -12.82
C TYR A 31 -7.93 -4.90 -14.31
N VAL A 32 -6.92 -5.70 -14.65
CA VAL A 32 -6.67 -6.12 -16.03
C VAL A 32 -7.87 -6.93 -16.55
N GLY A 33 -8.40 -7.86 -15.76
CA GLY A 33 -9.59 -8.64 -16.12
C GLY A 33 -10.81 -7.74 -16.36
N ILE A 34 -11.06 -6.76 -15.48
CA ILE A 34 -12.16 -5.80 -15.65
C ILE A 34 -11.96 -4.94 -16.90
N ALA A 35 -10.76 -4.45 -17.17
CA ALA A 35 -10.49 -3.63 -18.34
C ALA A 35 -10.64 -4.43 -19.64
N VAL A 36 -10.08 -5.64 -19.70
CA VAL A 36 -10.23 -6.52 -20.87
C VAL A 36 -11.70 -6.87 -21.10
N ALA A 37 -12.44 -7.22 -20.04
CA ALA A 37 -13.88 -7.48 -20.14
C ALA A 37 -14.65 -6.24 -20.62
N GLY A 38 -14.31 -5.05 -20.12
CA GLY A 38 -14.92 -3.79 -20.57
C GLY A 38 -14.68 -3.52 -22.04
N VAL A 39 -13.43 -3.68 -22.52
CA VAL A 39 -13.13 -3.50 -23.94
C VAL A 39 -13.85 -4.56 -24.78
N PHE A 40 -13.88 -5.82 -24.34
CA PHE A 40 -14.61 -6.88 -25.01
C PHE A 40 -16.10 -6.56 -25.15
N VAL A 41 -16.76 -6.12 -24.07
CA VAL A 41 -18.18 -5.74 -24.08
C VAL A 41 -18.43 -4.57 -25.03
N ILE A 42 -17.57 -3.55 -25.03
CA ILE A 42 -17.69 -2.40 -25.94
C ILE A 42 -17.50 -2.85 -27.39
N SER A 43 -16.51 -3.69 -27.66
CA SER A 43 -16.23 -4.28 -28.97
C SER A 43 -17.40 -5.12 -29.51
N GLU A 44 -18.00 -5.97 -28.68
CA GLU A 44 -19.16 -6.78 -29.02
C GLU A 44 -20.37 -5.88 -29.33
N LEU A 45 -20.64 -4.90 -28.46
CA LEU A 45 -21.72 -3.94 -28.63
C LEU A 45 -21.57 -3.14 -29.93
N MET A 46 -20.35 -2.67 -30.23
CA MET A 46 -20.06 -1.92 -31.46
C MET A 46 -20.26 -2.79 -32.70
N THR A 47 -19.80 -4.06 -32.64
CA THR A 47 -19.95 -5.02 -33.75
C THR A 47 -21.42 -5.33 -34.01
N LEU A 48 -22.21 -5.59 -32.97
CA LEU A 48 -23.65 -5.84 -33.07
C LEU A 48 -24.40 -4.63 -33.64
N LEU A 49 -24.07 -3.41 -33.19
CA LEU A 49 -24.66 -2.19 -33.71
C LEU A 49 -24.33 -2.01 -35.20
N LEU A 50 -23.07 -2.19 -35.60
CA LEU A 50 -22.63 -2.05 -36.98
C LEU A 50 -23.29 -3.11 -37.88
N PHE A 51 -23.35 -4.36 -37.43
CA PHE A 51 -24.06 -5.42 -38.13
C PHE A 51 -25.54 -5.07 -38.34
N SER A 52 -26.21 -4.54 -37.31
CA SER A 52 -27.62 -4.15 -37.42
C SER A 52 -27.84 -3.05 -38.46
N LEU A 53 -26.97 -2.03 -38.48
CA LEU A 53 -27.04 -0.91 -39.43
C LEU A 53 -26.80 -1.38 -40.86
N LEU A 54 -25.77 -2.20 -41.07
CA LEU A 54 -25.45 -2.73 -42.40
C LEU A 54 -26.52 -3.67 -42.90
N HIS A 55 -27.07 -4.51 -42.03
CA HIS A 55 -28.16 -5.41 -42.39
C HIS A 55 -29.44 -4.65 -42.76
N GLN A 56 -29.76 -3.55 -42.05
CA GLN A 56 -30.87 -2.68 -42.43
C GLN A 56 -30.63 -2.00 -43.79
N GLN A 57 -29.41 -1.53 -44.04
CA GLN A 57 -29.06 -0.96 -45.34
C GLN A 57 -29.06 -1.99 -46.47
N ALA A 58 -28.62 -3.23 -46.21
CA ALA A 58 -28.63 -4.31 -47.18
C ALA A 58 -30.07 -4.68 -47.59
N LYS A 59 -31.00 -4.75 -46.62
CA LYS A 59 -32.44 -4.92 -46.88
C LYS A 59 -33.02 -3.77 -47.71
N ALA A 60 -32.62 -2.53 -47.42
CA ALA A 60 -33.04 -1.36 -48.19
C ALA A 60 -32.49 -1.37 -49.63
N ARG A 61 -31.28 -1.92 -49.84
CA ARG A 61 -30.64 -2.05 -51.17
C ARG A 61 -31.07 -3.30 -51.95
N ALA A 62 -31.73 -4.26 -51.32
CA ALA A 62 -32.17 -5.50 -51.96
C ALA A 62 -33.19 -5.28 -53.11
N PHE A 63 -33.78 -4.08 -53.20
CA PHE A 63 -34.67 -3.68 -54.30
C PHE A 63 -34.04 -2.67 -55.27
N GLY A 64 -32.73 -2.38 -55.16
CA GLY A 64 -32.00 -1.45 -56.05
C GLY A 64 -31.11 -2.15 -57.09
N PRO A 65 -30.79 -1.52 -58.24
CA PRO A 65 -29.89 -2.11 -59.23
C PRO A 65 -28.45 -2.21 -58.69
N GLY A 66 -27.85 -3.42 -58.71
CA GLY A 66 -26.45 -3.66 -58.28
C GLY A 66 -26.21 -4.79 -57.25
N VAL A 67 -27.15 -5.72 -57.08
CA VAL A 67 -27.24 -6.69 -55.96
C VAL A 67 -26.14 -7.77 -55.91
N GLY A 68 -25.31 -7.92 -56.94
CA GLY A 68 -24.37 -9.05 -57.09
C GLY A 68 -23.24 -9.13 -56.06
N HIS A 69 -22.80 -7.99 -55.50
CA HIS A 69 -21.63 -7.92 -54.60
C HIS A 69 -21.98 -7.52 -53.15
N ALA A 70 -23.27 -7.45 -52.80
CA ALA A 70 -23.70 -6.98 -51.48
C ALA A 70 -23.28 -7.91 -50.33
N TRP A 71 -23.24 -9.22 -50.58
CA TRP A 71 -22.89 -10.24 -49.58
C TRP A 71 -21.38 -10.29 -49.30
N GLU A 72 -20.55 -10.15 -50.34
CA GLU A 72 -19.07 -10.06 -50.24
C GLU A 72 -18.68 -8.83 -49.42
N ASN A 73 -19.28 -7.68 -49.72
CA ASN A 73 -19.03 -6.43 -48.99
C ASN A 73 -19.45 -6.52 -47.52
N THR A 74 -20.56 -7.21 -47.21
CA THR A 74 -21.04 -7.38 -45.83
C THR A 74 -20.08 -8.25 -45.01
N LEU A 75 -19.60 -9.36 -45.56
CA LEU A 75 -18.63 -10.22 -44.87
C LEU A 75 -17.29 -9.50 -44.65
N VAL A 76 -16.79 -8.78 -45.65
CA VAL A 76 -15.57 -7.97 -45.53
C VAL A 76 -15.72 -6.90 -44.44
N MET A 77 -16.87 -6.23 -44.36
CA MET A 77 -17.13 -5.23 -43.31
C MET A 77 -17.23 -5.84 -41.90
N ILE A 78 -17.86 -7.01 -41.75
CA ILE A 78 -17.93 -7.72 -40.47
C ILE A 78 -16.53 -8.17 -40.02
N LEU A 79 -15.75 -8.78 -40.92
CA LEU A 79 -14.39 -9.20 -40.63
C LEU A 79 -13.48 -8.00 -40.32
N ALA A 80 -13.64 -6.88 -41.01
CA ALA A 80 -12.92 -5.65 -40.74
C ALA A 80 -13.28 -5.08 -39.36
N ALA A 81 -14.57 -5.05 -39.01
CA ALA A 81 -15.03 -4.57 -37.70
C ALA A 81 -14.53 -5.47 -36.55
N PHE A 82 -14.60 -6.79 -36.72
CA PHE A 82 -14.07 -7.75 -35.75
C PHE A 82 -12.55 -7.63 -35.60
N SER A 83 -11.82 -7.51 -36.71
CA SER A 83 -10.37 -7.31 -36.70
C SER A 83 -9.99 -6.01 -35.99
N PHE A 84 -10.71 -4.92 -36.28
CA PHE A 84 -10.52 -3.64 -35.60
C PHE A 84 -10.79 -3.74 -34.09
N ALA A 85 -11.89 -4.38 -33.70
CA ALA A 85 -12.24 -4.63 -32.32
C ALA A 85 -11.18 -5.46 -31.59
N ALA A 86 -10.64 -6.51 -32.22
CA ALA A 86 -9.59 -7.35 -31.65
C ALA A 86 -8.29 -6.55 -31.43
N VAL A 87 -7.88 -5.75 -32.42
CA VAL A 87 -6.68 -4.88 -32.32
C VAL A 87 -6.85 -3.84 -31.21
N MET A 88 -8.02 -3.20 -31.12
CA MET A 88 -8.31 -2.24 -30.06
C MET A 88 -8.34 -2.90 -28.68
N GLY A 89 -8.97 -4.08 -28.57
CA GLY A 89 -8.93 -4.95 -27.39
C GLY A 89 -7.52 -5.18 -26.86
N LEU A 90 -6.64 -5.63 -27.76
CA LEU A 90 -5.25 -5.88 -27.43
C LEU A 90 -4.51 -4.60 -27.01
N ALA A 91 -4.68 -3.51 -27.76
CA ALA A 91 -4.04 -2.23 -27.47
C ALA A 91 -4.43 -1.70 -26.08
N PHE A 92 -5.72 -1.73 -25.75
CA PHE A 92 -6.19 -1.32 -24.43
C PHE A 92 -5.75 -2.29 -23.33
N GLY A 93 -5.76 -3.59 -23.57
CA GLY A 93 -5.25 -4.58 -22.61
C GLY A 93 -3.79 -4.32 -22.24
N VAL A 94 -2.93 -4.09 -23.24
CA VAL A 94 -1.52 -3.73 -23.03
C VAL A 94 -1.40 -2.39 -22.30
N TRP A 95 -2.20 -1.40 -22.67
CA TRP A 95 -2.23 -0.09 -22.01
C TRP A 95 -2.61 -0.20 -20.53
N THR A 96 -3.65 -0.96 -20.19
CA THR A 96 -4.07 -1.17 -18.79
C THR A 96 -2.99 -1.84 -17.96
N VAL A 97 -2.31 -2.84 -18.50
CA VAL A 97 -1.19 -3.49 -17.80
C VAL A 97 -0.10 -2.46 -17.50
N PHE A 98 0.24 -1.62 -18.48
CA PHE A 98 1.26 -0.58 -18.32
C PHE A 98 0.90 0.46 -17.25
N VAL A 99 -0.34 0.97 -17.28
CA VAL A 99 -0.83 1.93 -16.29
C VAL A 99 -0.83 1.31 -14.90
N THR A 100 -1.36 0.09 -14.75
CA THR A 100 -1.44 -0.59 -13.45
C THR A 100 -0.06 -0.80 -12.83
N HIS A 101 0.94 -1.13 -13.65
CA HIS A 101 2.32 -1.28 -13.18
C HIS A 101 2.94 0.05 -12.70
N ARG A 102 2.62 1.19 -13.33
CA ARG A 102 3.10 2.52 -12.91
C ARG A 102 2.48 2.99 -11.59
N ILE A 103 1.33 2.43 -11.22
CA ILE A 103 0.59 2.74 -9.99
C ILE A 103 1.03 1.84 -8.83
N ALA A 104 1.04 0.51 -9.06
CA ALA A 104 1.27 -0.47 -8.00
C ALA A 104 2.68 -0.40 -7.38
N GLY A 105 3.70 -0.04 -8.18
CA GLY A 105 5.08 0.07 -7.73
C GLY A 105 5.25 1.10 -6.59
N PRO A 106 4.99 2.40 -6.85
CA PRO A 106 4.98 3.45 -5.83
C PRO A 106 4.17 3.13 -4.58
N LEU A 107 2.97 2.58 -4.76
CA LEU A 107 2.05 2.31 -3.67
C LEU A 107 2.62 1.29 -2.69
N TYR A 108 3.28 0.25 -3.19
CA TYR A 108 3.96 -0.71 -2.34
C TYR A 108 5.10 -0.10 -1.54
N VAL A 109 5.87 0.80 -2.14
CA VAL A 109 6.98 1.46 -1.44
C VAL A 109 6.44 2.25 -0.25
N VAL A 110 5.32 2.96 -0.44
CA VAL A 110 4.65 3.68 0.65
C VAL A 110 4.08 2.72 1.69
N GLU A 111 3.47 1.61 1.29
CA GLU A 111 3.01 0.57 2.25
C GLU A 111 4.15 0.05 3.12
N GLN A 112 5.30 -0.24 2.52
CA GLN A 112 6.48 -0.69 3.25
C GLN A 112 6.97 0.39 4.24
N HIS A 113 7.02 1.64 3.81
CA HIS A 113 7.41 2.77 4.67
C HIS A 113 6.44 2.98 5.83
N LEU A 114 5.14 2.84 5.60
CA LEU A 114 4.12 2.89 6.66
C LEU A 114 4.25 1.73 7.63
N ARG A 115 4.60 0.53 7.14
CA ARG A 115 4.87 -0.63 8.00
C ARG A 115 6.11 -0.45 8.85
N GLU A 116 7.19 0.12 8.30
CA GLU A 116 8.39 0.49 9.04
C GLU A 116 8.07 1.54 10.12
N LEU A 117 7.27 2.55 9.77
CA LEU A 117 6.81 3.57 10.72
C LEU A 117 5.94 2.97 11.83
N GLY A 118 5.03 2.06 11.51
CA GLY A 118 4.22 1.32 12.49
C GLY A 118 5.05 0.44 13.44
N GLN A 119 6.30 0.15 13.10
CA GLN A 119 7.26 -0.54 13.95
C GLN A 119 8.18 0.44 14.72
N GLY A 120 7.87 1.74 14.71
CA GLY A 120 8.63 2.78 15.39
C GLY A 120 9.95 3.15 14.69
N ARG A 121 10.16 2.73 13.43
CA ARG A 121 11.38 3.04 12.68
C ARG A 121 11.09 4.05 11.58
N PHE A 122 11.91 5.09 11.49
CA PHE A 122 11.81 6.03 10.39
C PHE A 122 12.43 5.44 9.11
N PRO A 123 11.65 5.26 8.02
CA PRO A 123 12.18 4.79 6.74
C PRO A 123 13.20 5.77 6.16
N ARG A 124 14.09 5.27 5.32
CA ARG A 124 15.00 6.10 4.52
C ARG A 124 14.33 6.48 3.21
N ARG A 125 14.46 7.75 2.79
CA ARG A 125 13.91 8.22 1.50
C ARG A 125 14.49 7.37 0.37
N ARG A 126 13.61 6.86 -0.48
CA ARG A 126 13.98 6.28 -1.77
C ARG A 126 13.28 7.06 -2.87
N ASP A 127 14.01 7.49 -3.89
CA ASP A 127 13.37 8.24 -4.98
C ASP A 127 12.49 7.32 -5.82
N LEU A 128 11.27 7.78 -6.11
CA LEU A 128 10.39 7.14 -7.09
C LEU A 128 10.87 7.44 -8.52
N ARG A 129 10.45 6.61 -9.47
CA ARG A 129 10.82 6.82 -10.86
C ARG A 129 10.12 8.09 -11.36
N ARG A 130 10.81 8.89 -12.17
CA ARG A 130 10.29 10.18 -12.70
C ARG A 130 8.95 10.06 -13.43
N LYS A 131 8.66 8.86 -13.96
CA LYS A 131 7.47 8.54 -14.74
C LYS A 131 6.39 7.86 -13.89
N ASP A 132 6.43 7.91 -12.57
CA ASP A 132 5.39 7.30 -11.75
C ASP A 132 4.27 8.32 -11.49
N GLU A 133 3.01 7.90 -11.70
CA GLU A 133 1.83 8.78 -11.56
C GLU A 133 1.64 9.25 -10.10
N PHE A 134 2.15 8.48 -9.13
CA PHE A 134 2.07 8.75 -7.69
C PHE A 134 3.18 9.64 -7.16
N LYS A 135 3.98 10.28 -8.02
CA LYS A 135 5.11 11.11 -7.55
C LYS A 135 4.66 12.26 -6.65
N ALA A 136 3.61 13.00 -7.03
CA ALA A 136 3.09 14.10 -6.23
C ALA A 136 2.62 13.63 -4.85
N PHE A 137 1.87 12.52 -4.81
CA PHE A 137 1.45 11.88 -3.56
C PHE A 137 2.65 11.47 -2.70
N TYR A 138 3.67 10.89 -3.31
CA TYR A 138 4.89 10.47 -2.62
C TYR A 138 5.66 11.65 -2.04
N ASP A 139 5.74 12.76 -2.76
CA ASP A 139 6.38 13.99 -2.28
C ASP A 139 5.63 14.56 -1.07
N THR A 140 4.29 14.56 -1.08
CA THR A 140 3.47 14.96 0.08
C THR A 140 3.65 14.00 1.26
N PHE A 141 3.65 12.68 1.01
CA PHE A 141 3.94 11.67 2.03
C PHE A 141 5.31 11.91 2.67
N TRP A 142 6.31 12.20 1.84
CA TRP A 142 7.67 12.42 2.34
C TRP A 142 7.82 13.72 3.13
N TRP A 143 7.13 14.79 2.70
CA TRP A 143 7.04 16.03 3.48
C TRP A 143 6.44 15.79 4.87
N ALA A 144 5.37 14.99 4.97
CA ALA A 144 4.76 14.64 6.25
C ALA A 144 5.71 13.79 7.12
N MET A 145 6.43 12.83 6.53
CA MET A 145 7.44 12.04 7.23
C MET A 145 8.57 12.90 7.80
N GLU A 146 9.03 13.88 7.02
CA GLU A 146 10.12 14.76 7.44
C GLU A 146 9.68 15.74 8.52
N SER A 147 8.44 16.23 8.49
CA SER A 147 7.92 17.08 9.56
C SER A 147 7.79 16.33 10.89
N VAL A 148 7.36 15.07 10.87
CA VAL A 148 7.33 14.21 12.06
C VAL A 148 8.73 13.92 12.58
N ARG A 149 9.69 13.64 11.68
CA ARG A 149 11.10 13.42 12.04
C ARG A 149 11.72 14.67 12.67
N ALA A 150 11.47 15.85 12.11
CA ALA A 150 11.97 17.11 12.62
C ALA A 150 11.51 17.36 14.07
N ARG A 151 10.22 17.13 14.37
CA ARG A 151 9.68 17.23 15.74
C ARG A 151 10.36 16.25 16.71
N HIS A 152 10.55 14.99 16.30
CA HIS A 152 11.24 14.01 17.15
C HIS A 152 12.70 14.43 17.44
N ASN A 153 13.40 15.00 16.45
CA ASN A 153 14.75 15.50 16.64
C ASN A 153 14.80 16.71 17.58
N GLU A 154 13.82 17.60 17.50
CA GLU A 154 13.68 18.73 18.42
C GLU A 154 13.47 18.25 19.86
N GLN A 155 12.57 17.28 20.07
CA GLN A 155 12.33 16.64 21.37
C GLN A 155 13.60 15.95 21.91
N LEU A 156 14.33 15.20 21.07
CA LEU A 156 15.61 14.58 21.45
C LEU A 156 16.63 15.63 21.88
N SER A 157 16.70 16.77 21.18
CA SER A 157 17.61 17.87 21.54
C SER A 157 17.23 18.53 22.86
N ALA A 158 15.93 18.66 23.16
CA ALA A 158 15.43 19.15 24.44
C ALA A 158 15.79 18.18 25.57
N MET A 159 15.56 16.88 25.38
CA MET A 159 15.95 15.85 26.34
C MET A 159 17.46 15.84 26.61
N ALA A 160 18.29 16.02 25.58
CA ALA A 160 19.75 16.10 25.75
C ALA A 160 20.17 17.28 26.65
N LYS A 161 19.55 18.46 26.47
CA LYS A 161 19.80 19.64 27.32
C LYS A 161 19.40 19.39 28.78
N LEU A 162 18.29 18.69 29.01
CA LEU A 162 17.84 18.33 30.36
C LEU A 162 18.82 17.39 31.06
N VAL A 163 19.35 16.40 30.33
CA VAL A 163 20.36 15.48 30.85
C VAL A 163 21.66 16.23 31.18
N GLU A 164 22.09 17.16 30.33
CA GLU A 164 23.27 18.00 30.58
C GLU A 164 23.09 18.91 31.81
N LEU A 165 21.91 19.54 31.94
CA LEU A 165 21.57 20.36 33.11
C LEU A 165 21.52 19.52 34.40
N ALA A 166 20.95 18.32 34.34
CA ALA A 166 20.91 17.39 35.48
C ALA A 166 22.32 16.94 35.88
N SER A 167 23.19 16.68 34.90
CA SER A 167 24.57 16.24 35.13
C SER A 167 25.41 17.34 35.75
N SER A 168 25.34 18.57 35.23
CA SER A 168 26.08 19.73 35.78
C SER A 168 25.61 20.14 37.18
N ALA A 169 24.33 19.90 37.51
CA ALA A 169 23.78 20.16 38.83
C ALA A 169 24.16 19.11 39.89
N HIS A 170 24.61 17.93 39.47
CA HIS A 170 25.05 16.86 40.37
C HIS A 170 26.28 17.26 41.19
N ASP A 171 27.21 17.99 40.57
CA ASP A 171 28.47 18.45 41.17
C ASP A 171 28.35 19.83 41.84
N GLY A 172 27.16 20.44 41.83
CA GLY A 172 26.91 21.79 42.32
C GLY A 172 26.45 21.87 43.78
N THR A 173 26.34 23.09 44.29
CA THR A 173 25.74 23.37 45.61
C THR A 173 24.25 23.04 45.64
N ASP A 174 23.67 22.82 46.83
CA ASP A 174 22.24 22.52 47.00
C ASP A 174 21.32 23.56 46.32
N ASP A 175 21.69 24.84 46.31
CA ASP A 175 20.95 25.90 45.62
C ASP A 175 21.06 25.83 44.09
N ALA A 176 22.20 25.40 43.56
CA ALA A 176 22.37 25.14 42.13
C ALA A 176 21.52 23.92 41.71
N ARG A 177 21.52 22.89 42.55
CA ARG A 177 20.72 21.67 42.35
C ARG A 177 19.22 21.94 42.36
N ARG A 178 18.73 22.72 43.33
CA ARG A 178 17.31 23.13 43.41
C ARG A 178 16.88 23.92 42.18
N ARG A 179 17.71 24.85 41.70
CA ARG A 179 17.44 25.62 40.48
C ARG A 179 17.37 24.73 39.25
N ALA A 180 18.35 23.84 39.06
CA ALA A 180 18.34 22.90 37.94
C ALA A 180 17.12 21.98 37.95
N LEU A 181 16.72 21.45 39.11
CA LEU A 181 15.51 20.63 39.24
C LEU A 181 14.24 21.41 38.88
N SER A 182 14.14 22.69 39.28
CA SER A 182 13.00 23.53 38.92
C SER A 182 12.90 23.80 37.41
N MET A 183 14.05 24.00 36.74
CA MET A 183 14.11 24.16 35.29
C MET A 183 13.71 22.88 34.57
N ILE A 184 14.24 21.73 35.01
CA ILE A 184 13.90 20.42 34.44
C ILE A 184 12.41 20.12 34.58
N ALA A 185 11.82 20.39 35.75
CA ALA A 185 10.39 20.18 35.98
C ALA A 185 9.52 21.03 35.04
N SER A 186 9.89 22.31 34.86
CA SER A 186 9.19 23.22 33.94
C SER A 186 9.26 22.74 32.48
N ASP A 187 10.43 22.35 32.01
CA ASP A 187 10.63 21.90 30.63
C ASP A 187 9.93 20.56 30.35
N LEU A 188 9.94 19.63 31.31
CA LEU A 188 9.20 18.37 31.22
C LEU A 188 7.69 18.58 31.15
N ASP A 189 7.14 19.52 31.92
CA ASP A 189 5.73 19.88 31.82
C ASP A 189 5.39 20.51 30.46
N GLY A 190 6.29 21.34 29.92
CA GLY A 190 6.16 21.88 28.56
C GLY A 190 6.08 20.78 27.50
N LEU A 191 7.05 19.86 27.51
CA LEU A 191 7.09 18.68 26.62
C LEU A 191 5.82 17.82 26.75
N ARG A 192 5.36 17.58 27.97
CA ARG A 192 4.13 16.83 28.25
C ARG A 192 2.91 17.48 27.60
N TRP A 193 2.74 18.79 27.73
CA TRP A 193 1.62 19.51 27.12
C TRP A 193 1.68 19.49 25.59
N GLU A 194 2.88 19.61 25.02
CA GLU A 194 3.09 19.54 23.58
C GLU A 194 2.73 18.16 23.02
N ILE A 195 3.15 17.07 23.67
CA ILE A 195 2.80 15.70 23.26
C ILE A 195 1.30 15.45 23.34
N ILE A 196 0.63 15.90 24.42
CA ILE A 196 -0.83 15.76 24.56
C ILE A 196 -1.57 16.45 23.41
N ARG A 197 -1.14 17.68 23.09
CA ARG A 197 -1.70 18.47 21.99
C ARG A 197 -1.48 17.78 20.64
N ASP A 198 -0.26 17.29 20.39
CA ASP A 198 0.11 16.65 19.11
C ASP A 198 -0.60 15.32 18.89
N LEU A 199 -0.87 14.56 19.96
CA LEU A 199 -1.67 13.33 19.89
C LEU A 199 -3.17 13.59 19.74
N GLY A 200 -3.61 14.86 19.78
CA GLY A 200 -5.03 15.21 19.75
C GLY A 200 -5.80 14.69 20.97
N ILE A 201 -5.11 14.36 22.06
CA ILE A 201 -5.72 13.91 23.30
C ILE A 201 -6.32 15.15 23.97
N THR A 202 -7.65 15.26 23.94
CA THR A 202 -8.39 16.39 24.49
C THR A 202 -8.32 16.43 26.02
N GLY A 203 -7.26 17.04 26.54
CA GLY A 203 -7.16 17.59 27.91
C GLY A 203 -7.15 16.57 29.07
N PRO A 204 -6.78 17.03 30.28
CA PRO A 204 -6.56 16.18 31.47
C PRO A 204 -7.82 15.44 31.96
N THR A 205 -9.00 15.73 31.44
CA THR A 205 -10.26 15.08 31.81
C THR A 205 -10.38 13.64 31.25
N ALA A 206 -9.71 13.33 30.12
CA ALA A 206 -9.77 12.00 29.51
C ALA A 206 -8.95 10.93 30.28
N LEU A 207 -7.83 11.32 30.90
CA LEU A 207 -6.97 10.40 31.66
C LEU A 207 -7.60 9.95 32.99
N LYS A 208 -8.44 10.78 33.63
CA LYS A 208 -9.22 10.35 34.81
C LYS A 208 -10.35 9.37 34.48
N ALA A 209 -10.83 9.36 33.23
CA ALA A 209 -11.88 8.46 32.78
C ALA A 209 -11.35 7.04 32.46
N SER A 210 -10.10 6.91 31.98
CA SER A 210 -9.52 5.60 31.68
C SER A 210 -9.16 4.78 32.94
N ASP A 211 -8.75 5.44 34.03
CA ASP A 211 -8.44 4.74 35.30
C ASP A 211 -9.70 4.23 36.00
N THR A 212 -10.86 4.87 35.78
CA THR A 212 -12.13 4.45 36.38
C THR A 212 -12.88 3.43 35.52
N ASP A 213 -12.72 3.44 34.20
CA ASP A 213 -13.35 2.47 33.29
C ASP A 213 -12.54 1.16 33.15
N GLY A 214 -11.20 1.21 33.30
CA GLY A 214 -10.34 0.02 33.31
C GLY A 214 -10.60 -0.92 34.50
N ALA A 215 -10.93 -0.36 35.67
CA ALA A 215 -11.31 -1.13 36.86
C ALA A 215 -12.71 -1.73 36.75
N ARG A 216 -13.65 -1.13 36.00
CA ARG A 216 -14.98 -1.70 35.73
C ARG A 216 -14.94 -2.77 34.65
N ARG A 217 -14.19 -2.56 33.56
CA ARG A 217 -14.08 -3.56 32.47
C ARG A 217 -13.31 -4.82 32.84
N ALA A 218 -12.40 -4.75 33.82
CA ALA A 218 -11.70 -5.94 34.33
C ALA A 218 -12.62 -6.86 35.17
N GLY A 219 -13.72 -6.34 35.72
CA GLY A 219 -14.73 -7.13 36.45
C GLY A 219 -15.74 -7.83 35.54
N ASP A 220 -16.11 -7.22 34.41
CA ASP A 220 -17.15 -7.73 33.50
C ASP A 220 -16.61 -8.58 32.33
N ALA A 221 -15.29 -8.70 32.17
CA ALA A 221 -14.66 -9.50 31.12
C ALA A 221 -14.56 -11.02 31.44
N ALA A 222 -15.27 -11.51 32.46
CA ALA A 222 -15.46 -12.94 32.69
C ALA A 222 -16.59 -13.49 31.80
N GLY A 223 -16.41 -13.43 30.48
CA GLY A 223 -17.22 -14.14 29.49
C GLY A 223 -16.83 -15.63 29.42
N PRO A 224 -17.75 -16.53 29.02
CA PRO A 224 -17.67 -17.95 29.35
C PRO A 224 -16.50 -18.65 28.66
N ALA A 225 -15.85 -19.53 29.41
CA ALA A 225 -14.76 -20.38 28.95
C ALA A 225 -15.12 -21.11 27.65
N VAL A 226 -14.35 -20.86 26.59
CA VAL A 226 -14.41 -21.58 25.32
C VAL A 226 -13.96 -23.01 25.57
N SER A 227 -14.91 -23.94 25.54
CA SER A 227 -14.68 -25.38 25.62
C SER A 227 -13.90 -25.88 24.40
N PRO A 228 -12.88 -26.74 24.55
CA PRO A 228 -12.12 -27.26 23.42
C PRO A 228 -12.97 -28.27 22.62
N ARG A 229 -13.15 -28.01 21.33
CA ARG A 229 -13.85 -28.91 20.40
C ARG A 229 -13.16 -30.28 20.37
N ARG A 230 -13.92 -31.35 20.66
CA ARG A 230 -13.53 -32.74 20.36
C ARG A 230 -13.49 -32.95 18.84
N PRO A 231 -12.58 -33.79 18.32
CA PRO A 231 -12.62 -34.21 16.93
C PRO A 231 -13.77 -35.19 16.70
N GLU A 232 -14.58 -34.92 15.68
CA GLU A 232 -15.66 -35.78 15.22
C GLU A 232 -15.09 -37.08 14.64
N ALA A 233 -15.47 -38.21 15.23
CA ALA A 233 -15.28 -39.53 14.66
C ALA A 233 -16.33 -39.73 13.55
N GLN A 234 -15.87 -39.79 12.31
CA GLN A 234 -16.70 -40.20 11.17
C GLN A 234 -17.04 -41.69 11.31
N SER A 235 -18.34 -41.96 11.39
CA SER A 235 -18.94 -43.29 11.32
C SER A 235 -18.75 -43.87 9.91
N VAL A 236 -17.82 -44.80 9.77
CA VAL A 236 -17.80 -45.72 8.63
C VAL A 236 -18.81 -46.83 8.91
N LEU A 237 -19.69 -47.00 7.94
CA LEU A 237 -20.77 -47.98 7.87
C LEU A 237 -20.31 -49.37 8.33
N ASN A 238 -21.03 -49.95 9.28
CA ASN A 238 -21.07 -51.39 9.47
C ASN A 238 -22.25 -51.92 8.64
N ASP A 239 -21.88 -52.52 7.51
CA ASP A 239 -22.74 -53.27 6.61
C ASP A 239 -22.73 -54.73 7.10
N ALA A 240 -23.81 -55.17 7.76
CA ALA A 240 -24.22 -56.57 7.87
C ALA A 240 -25.44 -56.73 8.79
N SER A 241 -26.62 -56.90 8.18
CA SER A 241 -27.46 -58.11 8.31
C SER A 241 -28.94 -57.80 8.09
N GLY A 242 -29.53 -58.40 7.06
CA GLY A 242 -30.96 -58.68 7.08
C GLY A 242 -31.72 -58.66 5.74
N MET A 243 -31.23 -59.38 4.71
CA MET A 243 -32.01 -60.27 3.80
C MET A 243 -31.19 -60.70 2.59
#